data_AF-A0A357AJZ6-F1
#
_entry.id   AF-A0A357AJZ6-F1
#
_cell.length_a   1.000
_cell.length_b   1.000
_cell.length_c   1.000
_cell.angle_alpha   90.00
_cell.angle_beta   90.00
_cell.angle_gamma   90.00
#
_symmetry.space_group_name_H-M   'P 1'
#
loop_
_entity.id
_entity.type
_entity.pdbx_description
1 polymer ?
#
loop_
_entity_poly.entity_id
_entity_poly.type
_entity_poly.pdbx_seq_one_letter_code
_entity_poly.pdbx_strand_id
1 'polypeptide(L)' 'MRKYLQNVRTNLSLSQTEVAHALQISVRMYQYIESGHRNPSWKVQKRLEQFFGIPASELLAETENIYERR' A
#
# COMPACT_ATOMS: atom_id res chain seq x y z
N MET A 1 7.19 -5.82 -4.09
CA MET A 1 6.32 -4.67 -4.44
C MET A 1 4.86 -5.09 -4.36
N ARG A 2 4.03 -4.35 -3.64
CA ARG A 2 2.58 -4.59 -3.53
C ARG A 2 1.88 -4.03 -4.75
N LYS A 3 1.86 -4.83 -5.82
CA LYS A 3 1.31 -4.43 -7.13
C LYS A 3 -0.15 -3.99 -7.02
N TYR A 4 -0.95 -4.63 -6.18
CA TYR A 4 -2.35 -4.28 -6.02
C TYR A 4 -2.53 -2.86 -5.44
N LEU A 5 -1.87 -2.54 -4.33
CA LEU A 5 -1.90 -1.19 -3.74
C LEU A 5 -1.44 -0.12 -4.74
N GLN A 6 -0.37 -0.40 -5.49
CA GLN A 6 0.12 0.50 -6.54
C GLN A 6 -0.95 0.74 -7.61
N ASN A 7 -1.58 -0.33 -8.13
CA ASN A 7 -2.60 -0.25 -9.16
C ASN A 7 -3.83 0.55 -8.70
N VAL A 8 -4.32 0.29 -7.48
CA VAL A 8 -5.44 1.03 -6.89
C VAL A 8 -5.11 2.52 -6.83
N ARG A 9 -3.90 2.86 -6.35
CA ARG A 9 -3.44 4.25 -6.30
C ARG A 9 -3.39 4.90 -7.68
N THR A 10 -2.79 4.24 -8.67
CA THR A 10 -2.62 4.80 -10.02
C THR A 10 -3.93 4.90 -10.79
N ASN A 11 -4.89 4.00 -10.55
CA ASN A 11 -6.23 4.08 -11.14
C ASN A 11 -7.01 5.30 -10.64
N LEU A 12 -6.68 5.78 -9.43
CA LEU A 12 -7.20 7.03 -8.87
C LEU A 12 -6.37 8.26 -9.28
N SER A 13 -5.37 8.10 -10.15
CA SER A 13 -4.42 9.16 -10.56
C SER A 13 -3.70 9.84 -9.39
N LEU A 14 -3.51 9.13 -8.28
CA LEU A 14 -2.86 9.67 -7.07
C LEU A 14 -1.36 9.38 -7.08
N SER A 15 -0.56 10.34 -6.66
CA SER A 15 0.86 10.17 -6.35
C SER A 15 1.07 9.51 -4.97
N GLN A 16 2.25 8.93 -4.75
CA GLN A 16 2.62 8.38 -3.44
C GLN A 16 2.61 9.47 -2.34
N THR A 17 2.93 10.72 -2.71
CA THR A 17 2.94 11.86 -1.80
C THR A 17 1.54 12.25 -1.35
N GLU A 18 0.57 12.28 -2.27
CA GLU A 18 -0.83 12.60 -1.97
C GLU A 18 -1.45 11.56 -1.02
N VAL A 19 -1.21 10.28 -1.29
CA VAL A 19 -1.70 9.21 -0.41
C VAL A 19 -1.02 9.29 0.96
N ALA A 20 0.29 9.50 1.02
CA ALA A 20 1.00 9.63 2.29
C ALA A 20 0.47 10.81 3.13
N HIS A 21 0.17 11.95 2.48
CA HIS A 21 -0.41 13.12 3.13
C HIS A 21 -1.82 12.84 3.66
N ALA A 22 -2.69 12.21 2.86
CA ALA A 22 -4.03 11.80 3.30
C ALA A 22 -3.98 10.80 4.47
N LEU A 23 -3.01 9.89 4.42
CA LEU A 23 -2.70 8.94 5.47
C LEU A 23 -1.81 9.52 6.58
N GLN A 24 -1.57 10.84 6.64
CA GLN A 24 -0.73 11.55 7.64
C GLN A 24 0.47 10.70 8.09
N ILE A 25 1.21 10.17 7.12
CA ILE A 25 2.47 9.47 7.30
C ILE A 25 3.52 10.12 6.40
N SER A 26 4.79 9.82 6.64
CA SER A 26 5.82 10.28 5.71
C SER A 26 5.70 9.57 4.36
N VAL A 27 6.04 10.27 3.28
CA VAL A 27 6.11 9.69 1.93
C VAL A 27 7.02 8.46 1.90
N ARG A 28 8.14 8.52 2.62
CA ARG A 28 9.08 7.40 2.77
C ARG A 28 8.43 6.18 3.44
N MET A 29 7.59 6.38 4.44
CA MET A 29 6.83 5.28 5.05
C MET A 29 5.86 4.66 4.05
N TYR A 30 5.12 5.48 3.31
CA TYR A 30 4.24 4.97 2.26
C TYR A 30 5.01 4.20 1.18
N GLN A 31 6.17 4.68 0.75
CA GLN A 31 7.05 3.98 -0.19
C GLN A 31 7.49 2.61 0.32
N TYR A 32 7.88 2.49 1.59
CA TYR A 32 8.23 1.19 2.19
C TYR A 32 7.02 0.25 2.30
N ILE A 33 5.82 0.80 2.52
CA ILE A 33 4.58 0.03 2.48
C ILE A 33 4.30 -0.43 1.04
N GLU A 34 4.21 0.45 0.06
CA GLU A 34 3.88 0.10 -1.33
C GLU A 34 4.92 -0.86 -1.95
N SER A 35 6.20 -0.71 -1.62
CA SER A 35 7.24 -1.64 -2.08
C SER A 35 7.23 -3.00 -1.38
N GLY A 36 6.55 -3.14 -0.25
CA GLY A 36 6.51 -4.37 0.55
C GLY A 36 7.63 -4.51 1.58
N HIS A 37 8.56 -3.55 1.66
CA HIS A 37 9.67 -3.57 2.63
C HIS A 37 9.21 -3.47 4.09
N ARG A 38 8.01 -2.92 4.34
CA ARG A 38 7.48 -2.74 5.69
C ARG A 38 5.98 -3.00 5.76
N ASN A 39 5.56 -3.63 6.86
CA ASN A 39 4.16 -3.71 7.24
C ASN A 39 3.74 -2.46 8.04
N PRO A 40 2.65 -1.78 7.66
CA PRO A 40 2.12 -0.65 8.42
C PRO A 40 1.56 -1.10 9.79
N SER A 41 1.52 -0.19 10.75
CA SER A 41 0.83 -0.41 12.02
C SER A 41 -0.67 -0.55 11.81
N TRP A 42 -1.38 -1.16 12.78
CA TRP A 42 -2.84 -1.32 12.73
C TRP A 42 -3.58 0.00 12.46
N LYS A 43 -3.13 1.11 13.08
CA LYS A 43 -3.72 2.44 12.84
C LYS A 43 -3.58 2.88 11.39
N VAL A 44 -2.43 2.63 10.76
CA VAL A 44 -2.21 2.98 9.34
C VAL A 44 -2.99 2.04 8.42
N GLN A 45 -3.12 0.77 8.78
CA GLN A 45 -3.99 -0.19 8.07
C GLN A 45 -5.44 0.29 8.04
N LYS A 46 -6.01 0.70 9.18
CA LYS A 46 -7.38 1.26 9.23
C LYS A 46 -7.56 2.49 8.36
N ARG A 47 -6.54 3.34 8.26
CA ARG A 47 -6.60 4.54 7.43
C ARG A 47 -6.49 4.21 5.94
N LEU A 48 -5.69 3.19 5.58
CA LEU A 48 -5.67 2.64 4.23
C LEU A 48 -7.06 2.11 3.85
N GLU A 49 -7.71 1.35 4.73
CA GLU A 49 -9.06 0.83 4.52
C GLU A 49 -10.07 1.95 4.30
N GLN A 50 -10.04 2.97 5.15
CA GLN A 50 -10.94 4.12 5.03
C GLN A 50 -10.69 4.95 3.77
N PHE A 51 -9.43 5.12 3.38
CA PHE A 51 -9.06 5.94 2.23
C PHE A 51 -9.41 5.27 0.90
N PHE A 52 -9.13 3.97 0.77
CA PHE A 52 -9.37 3.22 -0.47
C PHE A 52 -10.72 2.49 -0.52
N GLY A 53 -11.39 2.32 0.62
CA GLY A 53 -12.61 1.51 0.73
C GLY A 53 -12.37 0.00 0.56
N ILE A 54 -11.13 -0.45 0.68
CA ILE A 54 -10.70 -1.84 0.45
C ILE A 54 -10.04 -2.38 1.72
N PRO A 55 -10.32 -3.62 2.15
CA PRO A 55 -9.68 -4.22 3.32
C PRO A 55 -8.15 -4.19 3.26
N ALA A 56 -7.49 -3.93 4.40
CA ALA A 56 -6.03 -3.84 4.46
C ALA A 56 -5.37 -5.18 4.12
N SER A 57 -6.02 -6.31 4.45
CA SER A 57 -5.57 -7.65 4.09
C SER A 57 -5.42 -7.82 2.57
N GLU A 58 -6.31 -7.21 1.80
CA GLU A 58 -6.29 -7.27 0.34
C GLU A 58 -5.26 -6.29 -0.23
N LEU A 59 -5.27 -5.03 0.24
CA LEU A 59 -4.31 -4.00 -0.17
C LEU A 59 -2.86 -4.40 0.09
N LEU A 60 -2.61 -5.09 1.21
CA LEU A 60 -1.27 -5.41 1.69
C LEU A 60 -0.80 -6.81 1.32
N ALA A 61 -1.64 -7.62 0.68
CA ALA A 61 -1.31 -8.97 0.24
C ALA A 61 -0.02 -8.98 -0.59
N GLU A 62 0.89 -9.87 -0.22
CA GLU A 62 2.08 -10.13 -1.03
C GLU A 62 1.66 -10.92 -2.26
N THR A 63 1.89 -10.36 -3.45
CA THR A 63 1.79 -11.15 -4.67
C THR A 63 3.04 -12.02 -4.72
N GLU A 64 2.95 -13.26 -4.26
CA GLU A 64 4.05 -14.22 -4.38
C GLU A 64 4.50 -14.29 -5.84
N ASN A 65 5.79 -14.03 -6.08
CA ASN A 65 6.40 -14.35 -7.35
C ASN A 65 6.66 -15.86 -7.38
N ILE A 66 5.64 -16.62 -7.76
CA ILE A 66 5.65 -18.10 -7.85
C ILE A 66 6.74 -18.66 -8.80
N TYR A 67 7.50 -17.80 -9.48
CA TYR A 67 8.59 -18.17 -10.39
C TYR A 67 9.99 -18.21 -9.74
N GLU A 68 10.15 -17.77 -8.49
CA GLU A 68 11.45 -17.80 -7.78
C GLU A 68 11.70 -19.12 -7.00
N ARG A 69 10.82 -20.11 -7.11
CA ARG A 69 10.99 -21.46 -6.55
C ARG A 69 11.47 -22.49 -7.59
N ARG A 70 12.40 -22.12 -8.48
CA ARG A 70 13.05 -23.04 -9.42
C ARG A 70 14.56 -22.91 -9.37
#